data_AF-A0A846WCM4-F1
#
_entry.id   AF-A0A846WCM4-F1
#
_cell.length_a   1.000
_cell.length_b   1.000
_cell.length_c   1.000
_cell.angle_alpha   90.00
_cell.angle_beta   90.00
_cell.angle_gamma   90.00
#
_symmetry.space_group_name_H-M   'P 1'
#
loop_
_entity.id
_entity.type
_entity.pdbx_description
1 polymer ?
#
loop_
_entity_poly.entity_id
_entity_poly.type
_entity_poly.pdbx_seq_one_letter_code
_entity_poly.pdbx_strand_id
1 'polypeptide(L)' 'MVDREQRTPFYGVVLILAALGATMAVTFYGPTWLRVVVYLFMVVAIMVGGVMTFRDYSR' A
#
# COMPACT_ATOMS: atom_id res chain seq x y z
N MET A 1 21.31 -20.83 -7.69
CA MET A 1 20.12 -20.63 -8.54
C MET A 1 19.69 -19.19 -8.36
N VAL A 2 19.82 -18.39 -9.43
CA VAL A 2 19.22 -17.08 -9.71
C VAL A 2 19.06 -16.14 -8.50
N ASP A 3 19.78 -15.02 -8.49
CA ASP A 3 19.42 -13.81 -7.74
C ASP A 3 17.91 -13.61 -7.89
N ARG A 4 17.14 -14.01 -6.86
CA ARG A 4 15.69 -13.90 -6.89
C ARG A 4 15.42 -12.43 -6.69
N GLU A 5 15.49 -11.73 -7.82
CA GLU A 5 15.20 -10.34 -8.07
C GLU A 5 14.25 -9.86 -6.99
N GLN A 6 14.82 -9.17 -5.99
CA GLN A 6 14.11 -8.69 -4.82
C GLN A 6 13.21 -7.58 -5.35
N ARG A 7 12.10 -7.96 -6.00
CA ARG A 7 11.08 -7.06 -6.54
C ARG A 7 10.21 -6.52 -5.40
N THR A 8 10.24 -7.17 -4.24
CA THR A 8 9.49 -6.84 -3.03
C THR A 8 9.76 -5.47 -2.42
N PRO A 9 11.00 -4.91 -2.38
CA PRO A 9 11.24 -3.62 -1.74
C PRO A 9 10.62 -2.48 -2.55
N PHE A 10 10.72 -2.55 -3.88
CA PHE A 10 10.28 -1.45 -4.74
C PHE A 10 8.76 -1.30 -4.76
N TYR A 11 8.01 -2.40 -4.91
CA TYR A 11 6.54 -2.34 -4.86
C TYR A 11 6.01 -1.93 -3.48
N GLY A 12 6.67 -2.35 -2.39
CA GLY A 12 6.32 -1.90 -1.03
C GLY A 12 6.53 -0.40 -0.83
N VAL A 13 7.67 0.14 -1.29
CA VAL A 13 7.96 1.57 -1.23
C VAL A 13 6.95 2.37 -2.06
N VAL A 14 6.62 1.93 -3.29
CA VAL A 14 5.62 2.59 -4.13
C VAL A 14 4.24 2.58 -3.49
N LEU A 15 3.84 1.49 -2.84
CA LEU A 15 2.58 1.40 -2.09
C LEU A 15 2.53 2.36 -0.91
N ILE A 16 3.63 2.48 -0.15
CA ILE A 16 3.72 3.43 0.97
C ILE A 16 3.64 4.87 0.47
N LEU A 17 4.33 5.20 -0.62
CA LEU A 17 4.29 6.55 -1.21
C LEU A 17 2.91 6.88 -1.77
N ALA A 18 2.26 5.94 -2.45
CA ALA A 18 0.89 6.09 -2.93
C ALA A 18 -0.11 6.26 -1.77
N ALA A 19 0.07 5.48 -0.69
CA ALA A 19 -0.74 5.57 0.51
C ALA A 19 -0.62 6.92 1.20
N LEU A 20 0.61 7.39 1.36
CA LEU A 20 0.90 8.68 1.96
C LEU A 20 0.32 9.82 1.12
N GLY A 21 0.56 9.80 -0.20
CA GLY A 21 0.07 10.81 -1.13
C GLY A 21 -1.46 10.88 -1.18
N ALA A 22 -2.13 9.72 -1.28
CA ALA A 22 -3.59 9.65 -1.27
C ALA A 22 -4.18 10.18 0.05
N THR A 23 -3.59 9.81 1.19
CA THR A 23 -4.05 10.26 2.51
C THR A 23 -3.83 11.75 2.72
N MET A 24 -2.68 12.29 2.30
CA MET A 24 -2.40 13.74 2.39
C MET A 24 -3.34 14.56 1.51
N ALA A 25 -3.54 14.16 0.25
CA ALA A 25 -4.41 14.86 -0.70
C ALA A 25 -5.86 14.95 -0.18
N VAL A 26 -6.35 13.85 0.36
CA VAL A 26 -7.73 13.71 0.86
C VAL A 26 -7.92 14.43 2.20
N THR A 27 -6.85 14.57 2.98
CA THR A 27 -6.86 15.36 4.21
C THR A 27 -6.87 16.87 3.92
N PHE A 28 -6.13 17.36 2.93
CA PHE A 28 -6.05 18.80 2.66
C PHE A 28 -7.23 19.36 1.84
N TYR A 29 -7.79 18.58 0.90
CA TYR A 29 -8.74 19.11 -0.09
C TYR A 29 -10.08 18.36 -0.17
N GLY A 30 -10.25 17.25 0.55
CA GLY A 30 -11.38 16.33 0.35
C GLY A 30 -12.57 16.52 1.32
N PRO A 31 -13.83 16.49 0.83
CA PRO A 31 -15.00 16.38 1.68
C PRO A 31 -14.99 15.06 2.49
N THR A 32 -15.62 15.06 3.67
CA THR A 32 -15.52 13.96 4.65
C THR A 32 -15.86 12.58 4.08
N TRP A 33 -16.82 12.47 3.17
CA TRP A 33 -17.19 11.19 2.54
C TRP A 33 -16.05 10.61 1.67
N LEU A 34 -15.27 11.46 1.01
CA LEU A 34 -14.12 11.05 0.20
C LEU A 34 -13.02 10.45 1.08
N ARG A 35 -12.82 11.01 2.29
CA ARG A 35 -11.89 10.48 3.30
C ARG A 35 -12.24 9.06 3.70
N VAL A 36 -13.52 8.79 3.95
CA VAL A 36 -13.99 7.46 4.34
C VAL A 36 -13.70 6.43 3.23
N VAL A 37 -14.01 6.75 1.98
CA VAL A 37 -13.74 5.86 0.83
C VAL A 37 -12.25 5.57 0.71
N VAL A 38 -11.41 6.59 0.83
CA VAL A 38 -9.95 6.45 0.69
C VAL A 38 -9.37 5.61 1.82
N TYR A 39 -9.83 5.79 3.06
CA TYR A 39 -9.40 4.95 4.17
C TYR A 39 -9.78 3.48 3.99
N LEU A 40 -10.98 3.20 3.46
CA LEU A 40 -11.38 1.82 3.13
C LEU A 40 -10.44 1.21 2.07
N PHE A 41 -10.12 1.94 1.02
CA PHE A 41 -9.14 1.50 0.02
C PHE A 41 -7.75 1.27 0.62
N MET A 42 -7.35 2.11 1.57
CA MET A 42 -6.05 1.97 2.23
C MET A 42 -5.95 0.70 3.07
N VAL A 43 -7.03 0.35 3.78
CA VAL A 43 -7.11 -0.91 4.52
C VAL A 43 -6.93 -2.12 3.59
N VAL A 44 -7.59 -2.11 2.43
CA VAL A 44 -7.44 -3.18 1.43
C VAL A 44 -6.01 -3.24 0.91
N ALA A 45 -5.40 -2.09 0.60
CA ALA A 45 -4.01 -2.03 0.12
C ALA A 45 -3.01 -2.56 1.15
N ILE A 46 -3.18 -2.23 2.44
CA ILE A 46 -2.36 -2.76 3.54
C ILE A 46 -2.52 -4.27 3.65
N MET A 47 -3.75 -4.78 3.59
CA MET A 47 -3.99 -6.23 3.64
C MET A 47 -3.34 -6.97 2.46
N VAL A 48 -3.49 -6.44 1.24
CA VAL A 48 -2.87 -7.02 0.04
C VAL A 48 -1.34 -6.98 0.14
N GLY A 49 -0.77 -5.84 0.52
CA GLY A 49 0.67 -5.69 0.73
C GLY A 49 1.18 -6.66 1.79
N GLY A 50 0.49 -6.73 2.93
CA GLY A 50 0.81 -7.66 4.01
C GLY A 50 0.77 -9.12 3.57
N VAL A 51 -0.29 -9.55 2.87
CA VAL A 51 -0.41 -10.92 2.33
C VAL A 51 0.74 -11.23 1.38
N MET A 52 1.09 -10.30 0.49
CA MET A 52 2.22 -10.49 -0.43
C MET A 52 3.56 -10.60 0.34
N THR A 53 3.77 -9.75 1.34
CA THR A 53 4.97 -9.79 2.20
C THR A 53 5.09 -11.10 2.98
N PHE A 54 4.01 -11.55 3.65
CA PHE A 54 4.02 -12.79 4.43
C PHE A 54 4.09 -14.04 3.56
N ARG A 55 3.50 -14.00 2.36
CA ARG A 55 3.59 -15.09 1.39
C ARG A 55 5.03 -15.35 0.95
N ASP A 56 5.86 -14.32 0.86
CA ASP A 56 7.27 -14.47 0.51
C ASP A 56 8.12 -15.03 1.67
N TYR A 57 7.70 -14.87 2.92
CA TYR A 57 8.37 -15.49 4.09
C TYR A 57 7.95 -16.94 4.36
N SER A 58 6.83 -17.39 3.79
CA SER A 58 6.23 -18.72 4.05
C SER A 58 6.79 -19.85 3.17
N ARG A 59 7.93 -19.66 2.50
CA ARG A 59 8.62 -20.68 1.69
C ARG A 59 10.09 -20.76 2.08
#